data_AF-A0A8C4XAS0-F1
#
_entry.id   AF-A0A8C4XAS0-F1
#
_cell.length_a   1.000
_cell.length_b   1.000
_cell.length_c   1.000
_cell.angle_alpha   90.00
_cell.angle_beta   90.00
_cell.angle_gamma   90.00
#
_symmetry.space_group_name_H-M   'P 1'
#
loop_
_entity.id
_entity.type
_entity.pdbx_description
1 polymer ?
#
loop_
_entity_poly.entity_id
_entity_poly.type
_entity_poly.pdbx_seq_one_letter_code
_entity_poly.pdbx_strand_id
1 'polypeptide(L)'
;MSTARTRPPSVQLVYFLAAFCLLNWAANCSELRVRVRLTDGQVTEEILEADSEKDFISLEFKEGDGTLITFIADFKQDVKLFRALILGELERGQNQYQALCFLTRLLPNEIIPSESMAKLRQENPQAVRIAEEQRGVEPLTMDVAVNFSKASQLSAHIHNVCAEAQDAIYTREVDVKYWLDRGADGSMFEILPKASDFPGLQSCQASEDLWRPCTCQYSLRLEWYPCLLKFCRSRDNSGKVSPYKCGIKSCRKGYQFDYYVPQKQLCFWDGET
;
A
#
# COMPACT_ATOMS: atom_id res chain seq x y z
N MET A 1 -53.18 -20.91 27.20
CA MET A 1 -52.31 -19.88 26.59
C MET A 1 -51.88 -18.91 27.68
N SER A 2 -50.70 -19.15 28.27
CA SER A 2 -50.11 -18.24 29.27
C SER A 2 -49.13 -17.34 28.52
N THR A 3 -49.49 -16.06 28.34
CA THR A 3 -48.65 -15.08 27.66
C THR A 3 -47.58 -14.58 28.61
N ALA A 4 -46.36 -15.07 28.43
CA ALA A 4 -45.19 -14.57 29.15
C ALA A 4 -44.94 -13.11 28.81
N ARG A 5 -45.15 -12.21 29.78
CA ARG A 5 -44.77 -10.79 29.69
C ARG A 5 -43.26 -10.67 29.79
N THR A 6 -42.59 -10.50 28.66
CA THR A 6 -41.19 -10.06 28.60
C THR A 6 -41.10 -8.66 29.20
N ARG A 7 -40.37 -8.51 30.31
CA ARG A 7 -40.05 -7.21 30.89
C ARG A 7 -39.05 -6.49 29.98
N PRO A 8 -39.24 -5.19 29.68
CA PRO A 8 -38.25 -4.44 28.92
C PRO A 8 -36.95 -4.36 29.73
N PRO A 9 -35.78 -4.40 29.06
CA PRO A 9 -34.50 -4.23 29.74
C PRO A 9 -34.48 -2.88 30.46
N SER A 10 -33.87 -2.85 31.64
CA SER A 10 -33.74 -1.62 32.42
C SER A 10 -32.94 -0.60 31.61
N VAL A 11 -33.38 0.67 31.64
CA VAL A 11 -32.73 1.78 30.94
C VAL A 11 -31.23 1.88 31.29
N GLN A 12 -30.85 1.52 32.53
CA GLN A 12 -29.45 1.42 32.96
C GLN A 12 -28.66 0.35 32.19
N LEU A 13 -29.24 -0.82 31.88
CA LEU A 13 -28.57 -1.87 31.12
C LEU A 13 -28.28 -1.42 29.68
N VAL A 14 -29.20 -0.65 29.08
CA VAL A 14 -29.03 -0.08 27.74
C VAL A 14 -27.90 0.96 27.73
N TYR A 15 -27.82 1.84 28.72
CA TYR A 15 -26.72 2.80 28.83
C TYR A 15 -25.36 2.13 29.10
N PHE A 16 -25.32 1.08 29.94
CA PHE A 16 -24.09 0.31 30.17
C PHE A 16 -23.61 -0.41 28.92
N LEU A 17 -24.51 -1.02 28.14
CA LEU A 17 -24.16 -1.68 26.87
C LEU A 17 -23.73 -0.66 25.81
N ALA A 18 -24.41 0.49 25.72
CA ALA A 18 -24.02 1.57 24.80
C ALA A 18 -22.65 2.17 25.18
N ALA A 19 -22.39 2.40 26.46
CA ALA A 19 -21.09 2.86 26.94
C ALA A 19 -19.97 1.82 26.69
N PHE A 20 -20.27 0.53 26.88
CA PHE A 20 -19.33 -0.56 26.57
C PHE A 20 -19.06 -0.68 25.06
N CYS A 21 -20.06 -0.48 24.21
CA CYS A 21 -19.88 -0.41 22.75
C CYS A 21 -19.06 0.82 22.32
N LEU A 22 -19.30 1.99 22.93
CA LEU A 22 -18.55 3.21 22.63
C LEU A 22 -17.09 3.15 23.13
N LEU A 23 -16.84 2.48 24.26
CA LEU A 23 -15.48 2.26 24.79
C LEU A 23 -14.67 1.25 23.97
N ASN A 24 -15.32 0.26 23.32
CA ASN A 24 -14.64 -0.71 22.46
C ASN A 24 -14.40 -0.22 21.03
N TRP A 25 -15.14 0.81 20.57
CA TRP A 25 -14.98 1.29 19.18
C TRP A 25 -13.76 2.21 18.99
N ALA A 26 -13.21 2.75 20.08
CA ALA A 26 -12.13 3.75 20.02
C ALA A 26 -10.71 3.16 20.05
N ALA A 27 -10.52 1.84 19.99
CA ALA A 27 -9.30 1.24 20.56
C ALA A 27 -8.25 0.65 19.59
N ASN A 28 -8.50 0.45 18.30
CA ASN A 28 -7.59 -0.40 17.50
C ASN A 28 -7.12 0.17 16.14
N CYS A 29 -7.53 1.39 15.79
CA CYS A 29 -6.95 2.13 14.67
C CYS A 29 -6.04 3.23 15.21
N SER A 30 -4.84 3.38 14.64
CA SER A 30 -3.95 4.49 14.97
C SER A 30 -3.48 5.20 13.73
N GLU A 31 -3.38 6.53 13.80
CA GLU A 31 -2.76 7.37 12.79
C GLU A 31 -1.42 7.89 13.32
N LEU A 32 -0.39 7.90 12.47
CA LEU A 32 0.92 8.47 12.70
C LEU A 32 1.28 9.38 11.53
N ARG A 33 1.35 10.68 11.78
CA ARG A 33 1.83 11.67 10.80
C ARG A 33 3.32 11.82 10.93
N VAL A 34 4.05 11.77 9.82
CA VAL A 34 5.51 11.84 9.79
C VAL A 34 5.96 12.82 8.73
N ARG A 35 6.74 13.82 9.12
CA ARG A 35 7.41 14.68 8.16
C ARG A 35 8.64 13.99 7.61
N VAL A 36 8.77 13.92 6.29
CA VAL A 36 9.90 13.30 5.60
C VAL A 36 10.45 14.23 4.55
N ARG A 37 11.73 14.04 4.20
CA ARG A 37 12.36 14.72 3.09
C ARG A 37 12.32 13.82 1.86
N LEU A 38 11.68 14.29 0.80
CA LEU A 38 11.64 13.66 -0.51
C LEU A 38 13.00 13.73 -1.22
N THR A 39 13.15 12.98 -2.32
CA THR A 39 14.34 12.98 -3.18
C THR A 39 14.70 14.35 -3.75
N ASP A 40 13.69 15.15 -4.08
CA ASP A 40 13.83 16.51 -4.60
C ASP A 40 14.22 17.54 -3.51
N GLY A 41 14.32 17.11 -2.25
CA GLY A 41 14.66 17.94 -1.09
C GLY A 41 13.46 18.61 -0.42
N GLN A 42 12.26 18.53 -1.01
CA GLN A 42 11.04 19.03 -0.39
C GLN A 42 10.67 18.22 0.85
N VAL A 43 9.93 18.84 1.77
CA VAL A 43 9.43 18.17 2.97
C VAL A 43 7.93 17.93 2.79
N THR A 44 7.52 16.68 2.85
CA THR A 44 6.12 16.26 2.79
C THR A 44 5.68 15.63 4.10
N GLU A 45 4.37 15.47 4.29
CA GLU A 45 3.77 14.73 5.40
C GLU A 45 3.30 13.37 4.88
N GLU A 46 3.86 12.30 5.43
CA GLU A 46 3.39 10.93 5.28
C GLU A 46 2.39 10.62 6.39
N ILE A 47 1.25 10.03 6.03
CA ILE A 47 0.22 9.58 6.97
C ILE A 47 0.27 8.06 7.00
N LEU A 48 0.68 7.48 8.11
CA LEU A 48 0.63 6.04 8.33
C LEU A 48 -0.58 5.70 9.21
N GLU A 49 -1.45 4.82 8.75
CA GLU A 49 -2.50 4.26 9.59
C GLU A 49 -2.28 2.76 9.79
N ALA A 50 -2.68 2.26 10.94
CA ALA A 50 -2.63 0.84 11.24
C ALA A 50 -3.89 0.41 11.97
N ASP A 51 -4.48 -0.69 11.52
CA ASP A 51 -5.62 -1.34 12.15
C ASP A 51 -5.19 -2.75 12.53
N SER A 52 -5.03 -2.99 13.83
CA SER A 52 -4.60 -4.30 14.33
C SER A 52 -5.70 -5.37 14.28
N GLU A 53 -6.97 -4.99 14.17
CA GLU A 53 -8.08 -5.97 14.06
C GLU A 53 -8.25 -6.45 12.63
N LYS A 54 -8.18 -5.52 11.67
CA LYS A 54 -8.23 -5.83 10.24
C LYS A 54 -6.88 -6.32 9.69
N ASP A 55 -5.82 -6.14 10.48
CA ASP A 55 -4.45 -6.54 10.20
C ASP A 55 -3.92 -5.94 8.89
N PHE A 56 -3.99 -4.61 8.79
CA PHE A 56 -3.41 -3.86 7.67
C PHE A 56 -2.72 -2.58 8.14
N ILE A 57 -1.86 -2.05 7.27
CA ILE A 57 -1.22 -0.74 7.39
C ILE A 57 -1.43 0.02 6.09
N SER A 58 -1.79 1.30 6.17
CA SER A 58 -1.77 2.25 5.05
C SER A 58 -0.64 3.26 5.24
N LEU A 59 -0.09 3.75 4.14
CA LEU A 59 0.85 4.87 4.08
C LEU A 59 0.45 5.74 2.91
N GLU A 60 0.15 7.01 3.16
CA GLU A 60 -0.24 7.98 2.14
C GLU A 60 0.67 9.21 2.16
N PHE A 61 1.07 9.68 0.98
CA PHE A 61 1.85 10.91 0.84
C PHE A 61 1.68 11.53 -0.55
N LYS A 62 2.14 12.79 -0.65
CA LYS A 62 2.17 13.54 -1.90
C LYS A 62 3.62 13.74 -2.35
N GLU A 63 3.90 13.38 -3.61
CA GLU A 63 5.19 13.63 -4.28
C GLU A 63 5.33 15.10 -4.71
N GLY A 64 6.53 15.50 -5.11
CA GLY A 64 6.87 16.90 -5.44
C GLY A 64 6.15 17.45 -6.67
N ASP A 65 5.82 16.57 -7.63
CA ASP A 65 4.98 16.85 -8.81
C ASP A 65 3.47 16.94 -8.49
N GLY A 66 3.12 16.52 -7.28
CA GLY A 66 1.77 16.49 -6.74
C GLY A 66 1.02 15.17 -6.90
N THR A 67 1.67 14.14 -7.42
CA THR A 67 1.14 12.76 -7.46
C THR A 67 0.83 12.28 -6.04
N LEU A 68 -0.36 11.69 -5.85
CA LEU A 68 -0.77 11.11 -4.56
C LEU A 68 -0.49 9.62 -4.55
N ILE A 69 0.39 9.20 -3.65
CA ILE A 69 0.78 7.81 -3.46
C ILE A 69 0.03 7.24 -2.26
N THR A 70 -0.60 6.08 -2.45
CA THR A 70 -1.15 5.26 -1.36
C THR A 70 -0.50 3.88 -1.43
N PHE A 71 0.12 3.47 -0.34
CA PHE A 71 0.61 2.11 -0.12
C PHE A 71 -0.27 1.45 0.93
N ILE A 72 -0.67 0.19 0.73
CA ILE A 72 -1.15 -0.62 1.85
C ILE A 72 -0.46 -1.98 1.90
N ALA A 73 -0.24 -2.45 3.12
CA ALA A 73 0.16 -3.80 3.45
C ALA A 73 -1.00 -4.49 4.17
N ASP A 74 -1.67 -5.42 3.48
CA ASP A 74 -2.73 -6.28 4.01
C ASP A 74 -2.08 -7.61 4.44
N PHE A 75 -1.82 -7.74 5.75
CA PHE A 75 -1.19 -8.93 6.32
C PHE A 75 -2.15 -10.10 6.36
N LYS A 76 -3.46 -9.84 6.42
CA LYS A 76 -4.48 -10.88 6.45
C LYS A 76 -4.51 -11.68 5.15
N GLN A 77 -4.28 -11.00 4.02
CA GLN A 77 -4.25 -11.64 2.68
C GLN A 77 -2.85 -11.85 2.11
N ASP A 78 -1.80 -11.42 2.81
CA ASP A 78 -0.42 -11.37 2.29
C ASP A 78 -0.31 -10.57 0.97
N VAL A 79 -1.01 -9.42 0.88
CA VAL A 79 -1.04 -8.56 -0.32
C VAL A 79 -0.53 -7.17 0.03
N LYS A 80 0.27 -6.57 -0.85
CA LYS A 80 0.59 -5.14 -0.80
C LYS A 80 0.17 -4.46 -2.10
N LEU A 81 -0.35 -3.25 -1.96
CA LEU A 81 -0.88 -2.44 -3.07
C LEU A 81 -0.15 -1.10 -3.10
N PHE A 82 0.09 -0.62 -4.30
CA PHE A 82 0.55 0.74 -4.56
C PHE A 82 -0.44 1.38 -5.49
N ARG A 83 -0.98 2.54 -5.11
CA ARG A 83 -1.75 3.41 -5.98
C ARG A 83 -0.94 4.67 -6.22
N ALA A 84 -0.82 5.05 -7.49
CA ALA A 84 -0.36 6.37 -7.89
C ALA A 84 -1.52 7.10 -8.57
N LEU A 85 -1.96 8.22 -7.99
CA LEU A 85 -2.91 9.12 -8.62
C LEU A 85 -2.13 10.32 -9.17
N ILE A 86 -1.80 10.23 -10.46
CA ILE A 86 -0.93 11.14 -11.19
C ILE A 86 -1.79 12.28 -11.73
N LEU A 87 -1.41 13.51 -11.40
CA LEU A 87 -2.13 14.69 -11.85
C LEU A 87 -1.75 14.99 -13.31
N GLY A 88 -2.72 15.35 -14.13
CA GLY A 88 -2.46 15.77 -15.50
C GLY A 88 -1.71 17.11 -15.55
N GLU A 89 -0.72 17.20 -16.43
CA GLU A 89 -0.03 18.46 -16.72
C GLU A 89 -0.80 19.31 -17.73
N LEU A 90 -1.43 20.39 -17.25
CA LEU A 90 -2.16 21.33 -18.09
C LEU A 90 -1.29 21.92 -19.21
N GLU A 91 -0.01 22.17 -18.95
CA GLU A 91 0.96 22.68 -19.95
C GLU A 91 1.19 21.70 -21.11
N ARG A 92 0.96 20.41 -20.88
CA ARG A 92 1.03 19.34 -21.89
C ARG A 92 -0.32 19.00 -22.51
N GLY A 93 -1.36 19.80 -22.22
CA GLY A 93 -2.72 19.55 -22.68
C GLY A 93 -3.43 18.41 -21.95
N GLN A 94 -2.89 17.94 -20.82
CA GLN A 94 -3.54 16.93 -19.98
C GLN A 94 -4.45 17.63 -18.97
N ASN A 95 -5.75 17.37 -19.07
CA ASN A 95 -6.76 17.97 -18.19
C ASN A 95 -7.40 16.97 -17.22
N GLN A 96 -6.97 15.71 -17.26
CA GLN A 96 -7.47 14.62 -16.42
C GLN A 96 -6.31 14.00 -15.63
N TYR A 97 -6.63 13.46 -14.46
CA TYR A 97 -5.72 12.63 -13.70
C TYR A 97 -5.69 11.21 -14.29
N GLN A 98 -4.59 10.49 -14.06
CA GLN A 98 -4.48 9.06 -14.34
C GLN A 98 -4.21 8.33 -13.04
N ALA A 99 -4.74 7.13 -12.89
CA ALA A 99 -4.50 6.32 -11.71
C ALA A 99 -3.91 4.97 -12.12
N LEU A 100 -2.85 4.56 -11.43
CA LEU A 100 -2.21 3.26 -11.59
C LEU A 100 -2.37 2.49 -10.27
N CYS A 101 -2.63 1.19 -10.35
CA CYS A 101 -2.59 0.31 -9.19
C CYS A 101 -1.69 -0.90 -9.44
N PHE A 102 -0.71 -1.12 -8.57
CA PHE A 102 0.20 -2.25 -8.64
C PHE A 102 -0.01 -3.15 -7.43
N LEU A 103 -0.32 -4.42 -7.68
CA LEU A 103 -0.57 -5.43 -6.66
C LEU A 103 0.60 -6.41 -6.64
N THR A 104 1.12 -6.71 -5.46
CA THR A 104 2.15 -7.74 -5.30
C THR A 104 1.94 -8.50 -3.99
N ARG A 105 2.58 -9.65 -3.85
CA ARG A 105 2.60 -10.35 -2.57
C ARG A 105 3.36 -9.54 -1.53
N LEU A 106 2.79 -9.45 -0.33
CA LEU A 106 3.49 -8.94 0.85
C LEU A 106 4.42 -10.04 1.39
N LEU A 107 5.74 -9.81 1.35
CA LEU A 107 6.68 -10.78 1.92
C LEU A 107 6.84 -10.55 3.43
N PRO A 108 7.14 -11.62 4.19
CA PRO A 108 7.43 -11.49 5.61
C PRO A 108 8.59 -10.51 5.87
N ASN A 109 8.46 -9.73 6.94
CA ASN A 109 9.49 -8.78 7.40
C ASN A 109 9.83 -7.64 6.41
N GLU A 110 8.98 -7.35 5.45
CA GLU A 110 9.13 -6.13 4.63
C GLU A 110 8.84 -4.87 5.45
N ILE A 111 7.78 -4.92 6.27
CA ILE A 111 7.27 -3.87 7.15
C ILE A 111 6.94 -4.49 8.52
N ILE A 112 6.99 -3.71 9.60
CA ILE A 112 6.60 -4.23 10.93
C ILE A 112 5.12 -4.61 10.97
N PRO A 113 4.70 -5.56 11.82
CA PRO A 113 3.29 -5.94 11.96
C PRO A 113 2.38 -4.78 12.38
N SER A 114 1.13 -4.82 11.93
CA SER A 114 0.07 -3.84 12.23
C SER A 114 -0.04 -3.54 13.73
N GLU A 115 -0.04 -4.55 14.60
CA GLU A 115 -0.09 -4.39 16.06
C GLU A 115 1.06 -3.55 16.65
N SER A 116 2.23 -3.61 16.02
CA SER A 116 3.40 -2.85 16.46
C SER A 116 3.39 -1.44 15.86
N MET A 117 2.93 -1.30 14.62
CA MET A 117 2.67 -0.01 13.99
C MET A 117 1.63 0.80 14.78
N ALA A 118 0.55 0.16 15.21
CA ALA A 118 -0.56 0.76 15.94
C ALA A 118 -0.16 1.43 17.28
N LYS A 119 1.00 1.04 17.81
CA LYS A 119 1.56 1.52 19.08
C LYS A 119 2.60 2.62 18.90
N LEU A 120 3.02 2.92 17.67
CA LEU A 120 3.98 3.98 17.41
C LEU A 120 3.37 5.35 17.69
N ARG A 121 4.15 6.22 18.31
CA ARG A 121 3.79 7.62 18.57
C ARG A 121 4.99 8.49 18.26
N GLN A 122 4.74 9.72 17.80
CA GLN A 122 5.80 10.69 17.59
C GLN A 122 6.10 11.46 18.87
N GLU A 123 7.34 11.37 19.34
CA GLU A 123 7.84 12.23 20.43
C GLU A 123 7.93 13.70 20.01
N ASN A 124 8.34 13.96 18.75
CA ASN A 124 8.47 15.30 18.19
C ASN A 124 7.76 15.37 16.82
N PRO A 125 6.56 15.99 16.75
CA PRO A 125 5.79 16.16 15.52
C PRO A 125 6.46 17.01 14.44
N GLN A 126 7.39 17.89 14.82
CA GLN A 126 8.08 18.80 13.89
C GLN A 126 9.36 18.19 13.31
N ALA A 127 9.80 17.03 13.81
CA ALA A 127 11.03 16.40 13.36
C ALA A 127 10.86 15.84 11.94
N VAL A 128 11.70 16.30 11.02
CA VAL A 128 11.84 15.70 9.69
C VAL A 128 12.64 14.41 9.84
N ARG A 129 12.00 13.28 9.53
CA ARG A 129 12.60 11.95 9.62
C ARG A 129 13.36 11.60 8.35
N ILE A 130 14.44 10.86 8.56
CA ILE A 130 15.27 10.25 7.51
C ILE A 130 15.37 8.77 7.87
N ALA A 131 15.20 7.90 6.89
CA ALA A 131 15.30 6.46 7.10
C ALA A 131 16.73 6.05 7.54
N GLU A 132 16.80 5.19 8.54
CA GLU A 132 18.06 4.64 9.06
C GLU A 132 18.75 3.69 8.08
N GLU A 133 17.98 2.98 7.25
CA GLU A 133 18.48 2.11 6.20
C GLU A 133 17.95 2.54 4.83
N GLN A 134 18.85 2.64 3.86
CA GLN A 134 18.54 2.97 2.48
C GLN A 134 18.57 1.68 1.67
N ARG A 135 17.40 1.11 1.37
CA ARG A 135 17.27 -0.05 0.49
C ARG A 135 17.29 0.41 -0.97
N GLY A 136 17.77 -0.46 -1.85
CA GLY A 136 17.82 -0.21 -3.29
C GLY A 136 16.43 -0.12 -3.94
N VAL A 137 16.44 0.05 -5.26
CA VAL A 137 15.23 -0.01 -6.09
C VAL A 137 14.94 -1.47 -6.42
N GLU A 138 13.71 -1.92 -6.19
CA GLU A 138 13.22 -3.23 -6.59
C GLU A 138 12.55 -3.13 -7.96
N PRO A 139 13.11 -3.74 -9.03
CA PRO A 139 12.44 -3.82 -10.32
C PRO A 139 11.35 -4.90 -10.27
N LEU A 140 10.17 -4.54 -10.78
CA LEU A 140 8.95 -5.33 -10.77
C LEU A 140 8.35 -5.35 -12.17
N THR A 141 8.47 -6.48 -12.86
CA THR A 141 7.79 -6.68 -14.15
C THR A 141 6.34 -7.06 -13.90
N MET A 142 5.42 -6.17 -14.25
CA MET A 142 3.98 -6.30 -14.03
C MET A 142 3.31 -6.77 -15.33
N ASP A 143 3.37 -8.08 -15.55
CA ASP A 143 3.00 -8.77 -16.78
C ASP A 143 1.58 -9.33 -16.79
N VAL A 144 0.75 -8.95 -15.82
CA VAL A 144 -0.64 -9.40 -15.71
C VAL A 144 -1.55 -8.24 -15.36
N ALA A 145 -2.64 -8.05 -16.11
CA ALA A 145 -3.73 -7.15 -15.75
C ALA A 145 -4.72 -7.85 -14.82
N VAL A 146 -5.31 -7.09 -13.89
CA VAL A 146 -6.25 -7.60 -12.89
C VAL A 146 -7.62 -6.96 -13.09
N ASN A 147 -8.65 -7.79 -13.21
CA ASN A 147 -10.03 -7.33 -13.34
C ASN A 147 -10.55 -6.74 -12.01
N PHE A 148 -10.80 -5.43 -11.98
CA PHE A 148 -11.25 -4.70 -10.80
C PHE A 148 -12.48 -5.31 -10.11
N SER A 149 -13.49 -5.76 -10.88
CA SER A 149 -14.74 -6.28 -10.32
C SER A 149 -14.56 -7.57 -9.50
N LYS A 150 -13.49 -8.33 -9.76
CA LYS A 150 -13.17 -9.59 -9.07
C LYS A 150 -12.00 -9.44 -8.08
N ALA A 151 -11.24 -8.35 -8.20
CA ALA A 151 -10.00 -8.14 -7.46
C ALA A 151 -10.19 -8.07 -5.93
N SER A 152 -11.40 -7.76 -5.45
CA SER A 152 -11.73 -7.77 -4.01
C SER A 152 -11.52 -9.11 -3.32
N GLN A 153 -11.45 -10.21 -4.09
CA GLN A 153 -11.06 -11.53 -3.57
C GLN A 153 -9.60 -11.57 -3.09
N LEU A 154 -8.72 -10.74 -3.65
CA LEU A 154 -7.31 -10.66 -3.25
C LEU A 154 -7.13 -9.80 -2.01
N SER A 155 -7.86 -8.68 -1.93
CA SER A 155 -7.90 -7.81 -0.76
C SER A 155 -9.14 -6.92 -0.83
N ALA A 156 -9.82 -6.75 0.31
CA ALA A 156 -10.96 -5.85 0.42
C ALA A 156 -10.58 -4.38 0.16
N HIS A 157 -9.30 -4.02 0.35
CA HIS A 157 -8.80 -2.66 0.15
C HIS A 157 -8.79 -2.24 -1.33
N ILE A 158 -8.73 -3.17 -2.28
CA ILE A 158 -8.63 -2.88 -3.71
C ILE A 158 -9.83 -2.05 -4.20
N HIS A 159 -11.04 -2.34 -3.74
CA HIS A 159 -12.24 -1.61 -4.18
C HIS A 159 -12.21 -0.12 -3.85
N ASN A 160 -11.60 0.26 -2.73
CA ASN A 160 -11.54 1.65 -2.30
C ASN A 160 -10.26 2.33 -2.80
N VAL A 161 -9.14 1.60 -2.82
CA VAL A 161 -7.83 2.17 -3.16
C VAL A 161 -7.64 2.25 -4.67
N CYS A 162 -8.02 1.24 -5.44
CA CYS A 162 -7.80 1.21 -6.89
C CYS A 162 -9.05 1.66 -7.70
N ALA A 163 -10.02 2.34 -7.07
CA ALA A 163 -11.30 2.67 -7.71
C ALA A 163 -11.15 3.58 -8.94
N GLU A 164 -10.15 4.46 -8.93
CA GLU A 164 -9.81 5.36 -10.03
C GLU A 164 -8.97 4.67 -11.12
N ALA A 165 -8.39 3.51 -10.84
CA ALA A 165 -7.43 2.80 -11.68
C ALA A 165 -8.03 1.55 -12.35
N GLN A 166 -9.34 1.52 -12.62
CA GLN A 166 -10.07 0.30 -13.01
C GLN A 166 -9.47 -0.42 -14.23
N ASP A 167 -8.93 0.34 -15.18
CA ASP A 167 -8.32 -0.17 -16.41
C ASP A 167 -6.78 -0.28 -16.34
N ALA A 168 -6.20 0.02 -15.17
CA ALA A 168 -4.75 0.11 -14.94
C ALA A 168 -4.34 -0.55 -13.62
N ILE A 169 -4.87 -1.76 -13.36
CA ILE A 169 -4.49 -2.60 -12.23
C ILE A 169 -3.60 -3.73 -12.73
N TYR A 170 -2.37 -3.78 -12.22
CA TYR A 170 -1.35 -4.72 -12.68
C TYR A 170 -0.81 -5.57 -11.54
N THR A 171 -0.40 -6.80 -11.85
CA THR A 171 0.31 -7.72 -10.96
C THR A 171 1.38 -8.49 -11.73
N ARG A 172 2.11 -9.36 -11.03
CA ARG A 172 3.15 -10.23 -11.58
C ARG A 172 2.65 -11.67 -11.72
N GLU A 173 3.08 -12.37 -12.75
CA GLU A 173 2.76 -13.78 -12.98
C GLU A 173 3.18 -14.67 -11.79
N VAL A 174 4.31 -14.35 -11.13
CA VAL A 174 4.78 -15.05 -9.92
C VAL A 174 3.84 -14.91 -8.73
N ASP A 175 3.17 -13.75 -8.59
CA ASP A 175 2.21 -13.49 -7.51
C ASP A 175 0.85 -14.11 -7.84
N VAL A 176 0.45 -14.10 -9.11
CA VAL A 176 -0.75 -14.80 -9.59
C VAL A 176 -0.69 -16.28 -9.24
N LYS A 177 0.43 -16.95 -9.52
CA LYS A 177 0.61 -18.35 -9.16
C LYS A 177 0.37 -18.61 -7.67
N TYR A 178 0.92 -17.75 -6.81
CA TYR A 178 0.72 -17.83 -5.37
C TYR A 178 -0.75 -17.69 -4.95
N TRP A 179 -1.50 -16.76 -5.55
CA TRP A 179 -2.91 -16.56 -5.23
C TRP A 179 -3.81 -17.66 -5.78
N LEU A 180 -3.52 -18.18 -6.98
CA LEU A 180 -4.22 -19.34 -7.56
C LEU A 180 -4.07 -20.57 -6.68
N ASP A 181 -2.86 -20.84 -6.16
CA ASP A 181 -2.59 -21.95 -5.24
C ASP A 181 -3.39 -21.82 -3.92
N ARG A 182 -3.85 -20.60 -3.59
CA ARG A 182 -4.70 -20.31 -2.43
C ARG A 182 -6.20 -20.18 -2.76
N GLY A 183 -6.59 -20.51 -3.98
CA GLY A 183 -8.00 -20.57 -4.40
C GLY A 183 -8.56 -19.27 -4.96
N ALA A 184 -7.72 -18.32 -5.39
CA ALA A 184 -8.20 -17.15 -6.14
C ALA A 184 -8.79 -17.57 -7.50
N ASP A 185 -9.82 -16.85 -7.96
CA ASP A 185 -10.42 -17.07 -9.28
C ASP A 185 -9.47 -16.61 -10.40
N GLY A 186 -8.96 -17.56 -11.19
CA GLY A 186 -8.03 -17.26 -12.28
C GLY A 186 -8.60 -16.38 -13.40
N SER A 187 -9.93 -16.27 -13.51
CA SER A 187 -10.57 -15.44 -14.53
C SER A 187 -10.50 -13.93 -14.24
N MET A 188 -9.86 -13.51 -13.14
CA MET A 188 -9.53 -12.11 -12.89
C MET A 188 -8.18 -11.69 -13.48
N PHE A 189 -7.37 -12.62 -13.95
CA PHE A 189 -6.02 -12.36 -14.43
C PHE A 189 -5.95 -12.47 -15.95
N GLU A 190 -5.38 -11.46 -16.59
CA GLU A 190 -5.11 -11.44 -18.02
C GLU A 190 -3.60 -11.24 -18.25
N ILE A 191 -2.94 -12.23 -18.86
CA ILE A 191 -1.52 -12.12 -19.18
C ILE A 191 -1.33 -11.06 -20.26
N LEU A 192 -0.47 -10.08 -19.98
CA LEU A 192 -0.17 -8.98 -20.88
C LEU A 192 0.96 -9.37 -21.85
N PRO A 193 1.00 -8.78 -23.06
CA PRO A 193 2.08 -9.04 -24.02
C PRO A 193 3.46 -8.68 -23.47
N LYS A 194 4.44 -9.58 -23.63
CA LYS A 194 5.84 -9.34 -23.27
C LYS A 194 6.67 -8.97 -24.50
N ALA A 195 7.83 -8.36 -24.28
CA ALA A 195 8.77 -8.05 -25.38
C ALA A 195 9.26 -9.31 -26.12
N SER A 196 9.26 -10.47 -25.45
CA SER A 196 9.53 -11.77 -26.07
C SER A 196 8.47 -12.19 -27.09
N ASP A 197 7.23 -11.77 -26.87
CA ASP A 197 6.07 -12.22 -27.64
C ASP A 197 5.81 -11.31 -28.85
N PHE A 198 6.34 -10.09 -28.81
CA PHE A 198 6.15 -9.07 -29.84
C PHE A 198 7.50 -8.43 -30.24
N PRO A 199 8.18 -8.96 -31.27
CA PRO A 199 9.43 -8.37 -31.78
C PRO A 199 9.14 -6.99 -32.37
N GLY A 200 9.35 -5.95 -31.55
CA GLY A 200 8.96 -4.57 -31.84
C GLY A 200 8.40 -3.82 -30.63
N LEU A 201 8.08 -4.51 -29.53
CA LEU A 201 7.69 -3.86 -28.27
C LEU A 201 8.94 -3.22 -27.64
N GLN A 202 8.95 -1.89 -27.63
CA GLN A 202 10.04 -1.06 -27.09
C GLN A 202 9.57 -0.32 -25.82
N SER A 203 10.48 0.30 -25.09
CA SER A 203 10.14 1.24 -24.01
C SER A 203 9.35 2.43 -24.58
N CYS A 204 8.39 2.96 -23.81
CA CYS A 204 7.61 4.13 -24.24
C CYS A 204 8.48 5.39 -24.39
N GLN A 205 9.62 5.48 -23.69
CA GLN A 205 10.64 6.54 -23.91
C GLN A 205 11.18 6.53 -25.34
N ALA A 206 11.38 5.34 -25.92
CA ALA A 206 12.00 5.18 -27.23
C ALA A 206 10.99 5.31 -28.40
N SER A 207 9.69 5.18 -28.14
CA SER A 207 8.65 5.29 -29.17
C SER A 207 8.26 6.75 -29.39
N GLU A 208 8.31 7.26 -30.62
CA GLU A 208 7.78 8.60 -30.95
C GLU A 208 6.26 8.59 -31.22
N ASP A 209 5.71 7.43 -31.58
CA ASP A 209 4.30 7.26 -31.95
C ASP A 209 3.43 7.04 -30.70
N LEU A 210 2.51 7.98 -30.44
CA LEU A 210 1.61 7.98 -29.28
C LEU A 210 0.62 6.81 -29.27
N TRP A 211 0.36 6.22 -30.44
CA TRP A 211 -0.67 5.19 -30.63
C TRP A 211 -0.11 3.78 -30.67
N ARG A 212 1.21 3.62 -30.54
CA ARG A 212 1.85 2.30 -30.50
C ARG A 212 1.87 1.71 -29.09
N PRO A 213 1.78 0.37 -28.99
CA PRO A 213 2.02 -0.32 -27.74
C PRO A 213 3.50 -0.23 -27.35
N CYS A 214 3.75 -0.16 -26.05
CA CYS A 214 5.10 -0.07 -25.51
C CYS A 214 5.14 -0.57 -24.05
N THR A 215 6.35 -0.77 -23.53
CA THR A 215 6.57 -1.04 -22.11
C THR A 215 6.79 0.28 -21.39
N CYS A 216 5.87 0.60 -20.48
CA CYS A 216 5.90 1.75 -19.62
C CYS A 216 6.71 1.46 -18.36
N GLN A 217 7.46 2.43 -17.88
CA GLN A 217 8.13 2.39 -16.59
C GLN A 217 7.55 3.44 -15.65
N TYR A 218 7.18 3.04 -14.45
CA TYR A 218 6.77 3.94 -13.38
C TYR A 218 7.61 3.67 -12.12
N SER A 219 8.19 4.72 -11.53
CA SER A 219 8.99 4.61 -10.32
C SER A 219 8.29 5.31 -9.15
N LEU A 220 8.33 4.68 -7.97
CA LEU A 220 7.90 5.32 -6.72
C LEU A 220 8.87 4.97 -5.59
N ARG A 221 8.90 5.80 -4.55
CA ARG A 221 9.76 5.56 -3.38
C ARG A 221 9.02 5.80 -2.08
N LEU A 222 9.10 4.83 -1.17
CA LEU A 222 8.70 5.03 0.22
C LEU A 222 9.87 5.65 0.97
N GLU A 223 9.81 6.94 1.27
CA GLU A 223 10.93 7.70 1.85
C GLU A 223 11.22 7.33 3.30
N TRP A 224 10.18 7.02 4.07
CA TRP A 224 10.33 6.52 5.43
C TRP A 224 9.23 5.51 5.78
N TYR A 225 9.62 4.33 6.26
CA TYR A 225 8.65 3.41 6.85
C TYR A 225 9.30 2.50 7.90
N PRO A 226 8.59 2.12 8.97
CA PRO A 226 9.06 1.16 9.96
C PRO A 226 9.19 -0.26 9.38
N CYS A 227 10.42 -0.71 9.13
CA CYS A 227 10.69 -1.98 8.45
C CYS A 227 11.12 -3.12 9.38
N LEU A 228 11.61 -2.81 10.60
CA LEU A 228 12.08 -3.82 11.55
C LEU A 228 11.79 -3.41 13.00
N LEU A 229 11.51 -4.40 13.86
CA LEU A 229 11.45 -4.21 15.31
C LEU A 229 12.84 -4.35 15.94
N LYS A 230 13.20 -3.41 16.82
CA LYS A 230 14.40 -3.50 17.66
C LYS A 230 14.05 -4.12 19.01
N PHE A 231 14.86 -5.08 19.43
CA PHE A 231 14.71 -5.77 20.71
C PHE A 231 15.88 -5.45 21.63
N CYS A 232 15.57 -5.00 22.84
CA CYS A 232 16.54 -4.77 23.90
C CYS A 232 16.46 -5.91 24.90
N ARG A 233 17.49 -6.03 25.74
CA ARG A 233 17.59 -7.08 26.77
C ARG A 233 17.36 -6.45 28.13
N SER A 234 16.45 -7.01 28.92
CA SER A 234 16.31 -6.71 30.34
C SER A 234 16.78 -7.91 31.16
N ARG A 235 17.39 -7.64 32.31
CA ARG A 235 17.81 -8.68 33.26
C ARG A 235 16.94 -8.57 34.49
N ASP A 236 16.26 -9.64 34.86
CA ASP A 236 15.48 -9.67 36.09
C ASP A 236 16.37 -9.89 37.32
N ASN A 237 15.79 -9.74 38.52
CA ASN A 237 16.49 -9.95 39.79
C ASN A 237 16.99 -11.41 39.98
N SER A 238 16.50 -12.36 39.18
CA SER A 238 16.96 -13.75 39.16
C SER A 238 18.11 -13.98 38.17
N GLY A 239 18.55 -12.93 37.47
CA GLY A 239 19.64 -12.97 36.50
C GLY A 239 19.22 -13.45 35.10
N LYS A 240 17.95 -13.78 34.86
CA LYS A 240 17.41 -14.24 33.58
C LYS A 240 17.26 -13.04 32.64
N VAL A 241 17.71 -13.22 31.40
CA VAL A 241 17.65 -12.19 30.37
C VAL A 241 16.43 -12.43 29.49
N SER A 242 15.53 -11.45 29.42
CA SER A 242 14.35 -11.49 28.54
C SER A 242 14.43 -10.38 27.49
N PRO A 243 14.14 -10.69 26.20
CA PRO A 243 14.04 -9.67 25.17
C PRO A 243 12.72 -8.91 25.30
N TYR A 244 12.74 -7.59 25.07
CA TYR A 244 11.55 -6.76 24.96
C TYR A 244 11.67 -5.79 23.77
N LYS A 245 10.54 -5.42 23.17
CA LYS A 245 10.48 -4.44 22.08
C LYS A 245 10.88 -3.07 22.63
N CYS A 246 11.90 -2.44 22.06
CA CYS A 246 12.41 -1.14 22.53
C CYS A 246 12.47 -0.06 21.45
N GLY A 247 12.18 -0.40 20.20
CA GLY A 247 12.13 0.58 19.12
C GLY A 247 11.89 -0.05 17.77
N ILE A 248 12.09 0.77 16.73
CA ILE A 248 12.00 0.37 15.34
C ILE A 248 13.29 0.70 14.61
N LYS A 249 13.53 0.01 13.49
CA LYS A 249 14.38 0.49 12.41
C LYS A 249 13.49 1.05 11.31
N SER A 250 13.82 2.23 10.83
CA SER A 250 13.18 2.83 9.66
C SER A 250 13.97 2.55 8.38
N CYS A 251 13.26 2.32 7.28
CA CYS A 251 13.84 2.08 5.97
C CYS A 251 13.28 3.04 4.93
N ARG A 252 14.05 3.22 3.85
CA ARG A 252 13.62 3.76 2.56
C ARG A 252 13.74 2.65 1.52
N LYS A 253 12.81 2.57 0.57
CA LYS A 253 12.86 1.60 -0.55
C LYS A 253 12.21 2.17 -1.80
N GLY A 254 12.88 2.00 -2.94
CA GLY A 254 12.34 2.34 -4.26
C GLY A 254 11.71 1.13 -4.94
N TYR A 255 10.74 1.38 -5.79
CA TYR A 255 10.09 0.39 -6.64
C TYR A 255 10.06 0.93 -8.07
N GLN A 256 10.35 0.06 -9.03
CA GLN A 256 10.27 0.37 -10.45
C GLN A 256 9.33 -0.67 -11.08
N PHE A 257 8.21 -0.21 -11.61
CA PHE A 257 7.19 -1.04 -12.24
C PHE A 257 7.32 -0.94 -13.74
N ASP A 258 7.60 -2.06 -14.39
CA ASP A 258 7.63 -2.16 -15.85
C ASP A 258 6.37 -2.91 -16.32
N TYR A 259 5.51 -2.27 -17.11
CA TYR A 259 4.21 -2.82 -17.51
C TYR A 259 3.86 -2.47 -18.95
N TYR A 260 3.01 -3.31 -19.55
CA TYR A 260 2.53 -3.09 -20.92
C TYR A 260 1.43 -2.02 -20.95
N VAL A 261 1.52 -1.11 -21.91
CA VAL A 261 0.42 -0.21 -22.28
C VAL A 261 0.09 -0.38 -23.77
N PRO A 262 -1.20 -0.40 -24.15
CA PRO A 262 -1.59 -0.55 -25.55
C PRO A 262 -1.27 0.69 -26.40
N GLN A 263 -1.10 1.85 -25.76
CA GLN A 263 -0.81 3.12 -26.41
C GLN A 263 0.13 3.95 -25.52
N LYS A 264 1.19 4.52 -26.09
CA LYS A 264 2.15 5.38 -25.37
C LYS A 264 1.48 6.54 -24.62
N GLN A 265 0.35 7.07 -25.10
CA GLN A 265 -0.38 8.12 -24.38
C GLN A 265 -0.92 7.71 -23.00
N LEU A 266 -0.92 6.43 -22.65
CA LEU A 266 -1.25 5.95 -21.31
C LEU A 266 -0.02 5.89 -20.38
N CYS A 267 1.10 6.45 -20.83
CA CYS A 267 2.39 6.42 -20.14
C CYS A 267 3.18 7.71 -20.44
N PHE A 268 2.70 8.84 -19.93
CA PHE A 268 3.34 10.14 -20.18
C PHE A 268 4.51 10.45 -19.24
N TRP A 269 4.65 9.71 -18.15
CA TRP A 269 5.70 9.85 -17.13
C TRP A 269 6.98 9.06 -17.45
N ASP A 270 6.99 8.30 -18.56
CA ASP A 270 8.15 7.47 -18.89
C ASP A 270 9.40 8.33 -19.12
N GLY A 271 10.38 8.21 -18.24
CA GLY A 271 11.65 8.94 -18.30
C GLY A 271 11.71 10.25 -17.51
N GLU A 272 10.67 10.57 -16.73
CA GLU A 272 10.58 11.81 -15.96
C GLU A 272 10.74 11.65 -14.43
N THR A 273 11.07 10.45 -13.96
CA THR A 273 11.22 10.12 -12.52
C THR A 273 12.62 9.66 -12.13
#